data_AF-A0A9P5J6S9-F1
#
_entry.id   AF-A0A9P5J6S9-F1
#
_cell.length_a   1.000
_cell.length_b   1.000
_cell.length_c   1.000
_cell.angle_alpha   90.00
_cell.angle_beta   90.00
_cell.angle_gamma   90.00
#
_symmetry.space_group_name_H-M   'P 1'
#
loop_
_entity.id
_entity.type
_entity.pdbx_description
1 polymer ?
#
loop_
_entity_poly.entity_id
_entity_poly.type
_entity_poly.pdbx_seq_one_letter_code
_entity_poly.pdbx_strand_id
1 'polypeptide(L)'
;MGGSGTSGSLRFVADNGENFIVTLGVHNYKRWGDIVTNLTPDQTGVIINPQYYNAANPDRQAAREKQLASYNVANAKGRNFGLNYIVADGNNLKVNIIIG
;
A
#
# COMPACT_ATOMS: atom_id res chain seq x y z
N MET A 1 1.53 -15.29 -0.51
CA MET A 1 1.46 -15.24 0.97
C MET A 1 0.90 -16.56 1.47
N GLY A 2 1.27 -17.05 2.66
CA GLY A 2 0.82 -18.36 3.18
C GLY A 2 -0.69 -18.42 3.50
N GLY A 3 -1.35 -17.28 3.67
CA GLY A 3 -2.79 -17.17 3.91
C GLY A 3 -3.24 -15.72 4.07
N SER A 4 -4.52 -15.54 4.36
CA SER A 4 -5.10 -14.23 4.72
C SER A 4 -4.53 -13.73 6.05
N GLY A 5 -4.38 -12.41 6.18
CA GLY A 5 -3.95 -11.75 7.42
C GLY A 5 -2.57 -11.09 7.36
N THR A 6 -1.88 -11.14 6.21
CA THR A 6 -0.53 -10.58 6.03
C THR A 6 -0.43 -9.70 4.76
N SER A 7 0.70 -9.02 4.61
CA SER A 7 0.99 -8.07 3.52
C SER A 7 2.48 -7.99 3.21
N GLY A 8 2.79 -7.44 2.04
CA GLY A 8 4.13 -7.03 1.63
C GLY A 8 4.12 -5.60 1.11
N SER A 9 5.26 -4.91 1.26
CA SER A 9 5.44 -3.52 0.81
C SER A 9 6.59 -3.41 -0.18
N LEU A 10 6.41 -2.57 -1.20
CA LEU A 10 7.45 -2.19 -2.16
C LEU A 10 7.71 -0.69 -2.02
N ARG A 11 8.97 -0.30 -1.80
CA ARG A 11 9.39 1.11 -1.77
C ARG A 11 10.03 1.48 -3.10
N PHE A 12 9.55 2.55 -3.72
CA PHE A 12 10.11 3.14 -4.92
C PHE A 12 10.70 4.52 -4.59
N VAL A 13 11.83 4.82 -5.22
CA VAL A 13 12.51 6.12 -5.11
C VAL A 13 12.93 6.54 -6.51
N ALA A 14 12.51 7.72 -6.93
CA ALA A 14 12.92 8.33 -8.20
C ALA A 14 14.26 9.07 -8.05
N ASP A 15 14.92 9.33 -9.18
CA ASP A 15 16.17 10.08 -9.27
C ASP A 15 16.07 11.52 -8.70
N ASN A 16 14.88 12.11 -8.73
CA ASN A 16 14.56 13.42 -8.18
C ASN A 16 14.20 13.40 -6.67
N GLY A 17 14.37 12.24 -6.01
CA GLY A 17 14.10 12.03 -4.59
C GLY A 17 12.63 11.81 -4.22
N GLU A 18 11.68 11.92 -5.16
CA GLU A 18 10.29 11.51 -4.92
C GLU A 18 10.24 10.03 -4.54
N ASN A 19 9.35 9.69 -3.62
CA ASN A 19 9.25 8.33 -3.14
C ASN A 19 7.81 7.99 -2.75
N PHE A 20 7.52 6.70 -2.78
CA PHE A 20 6.30 6.15 -2.22
C PHE A 20 6.52 4.69 -1.81
N ILE A 21 5.64 4.22 -0.93
CA ILE A 21 5.49 2.80 -0.61
C ILE A 21 4.10 2.39 -1.01
N VAL A 22 4.01 1.29 -1.75
CA VAL A 22 2.75 0.57 -1.98
C VAL A 22 2.76 -0.69 -1.14
N THR A 23 1.71 -0.87 -0.34
CA THR A 23 1.51 -2.06 0.50
C THR A 23 0.30 -2.82 0.01
N LEU A 24 0.47 -4.12 -0.21
CA LEU A 24 -0.56 -5.00 -0.75
C LEU A 24 -0.70 -6.21 0.18
N GLY A 25 -1.94 -6.62 0.44
CA GLY A 25 -2.17 -7.78 1.28
C GLY A 25 -3.56 -8.36 1.15
N VAL A 26 -3.84 -9.30 2.05
CA VAL A 26 -5.18 -9.89 2.21
C VAL A 26 -5.57 -9.76 3.67
N HIS A 27 -6.76 -9.21 3.92
CA HIS A 27 -7.34 -9.11 5.25
C HIS A 27 -8.75 -9.66 5.20
N ASN A 28 -9.12 -10.53 6.15
CA ASN A 28 -10.42 -11.22 6.19
C ASN A 28 -10.88 -11.72 4.81
N TYR A 29 -9.96 -12.41 4.11
CA TYR A 29 -10.17 -13.05 2.80
C TYR A 29 -10.46 -12.12 1.63
N LYS A 30 -10.30 -10.80 1.80
CA LYS A 30 -10.36 -9.83 0.71
C LYS A 30 -9.02 -9.11 0.55
N ARG A 31 -8.69 -8.79 -0.69
CA ARG A 31 -7.57 -7.89 -1.04
C ARG A 31 -7.67 -6.56 -0.30
N TRP A 32 -6.53 -5.95 -0.05
CA TRP A 32 -6.42 -4.56 0.33
C TRP A 32 -5.13 -3.98 -0.23
N GLY A 33 -5.14 -2.68 -0.51
CA GLY A 33 -3.96 -1.94 -0.92
C GLY A 33 -3.97 -0.54 -0.35
N ASP A 34 -2.78 -0.01 -0.05
CA ASP A 34 -2.56 1.36 0.39
C ASP A 34 -1.27 1.93 -0.22
N ILE A 35 -1.21 3.26 -0.35
CA ILE A 35 -0.06 3.99 -0.87
C ILE A 35 0.31 5.12 0.09
N VAL A 36 1.59 5.16 0.48
CA VAL A 36 2.14 6.20 1.35
C VAL A 36 3.17 6.99 0.56
N THR A 37 2.92 8.28 0.40
CA THR A 37 3.82 9.23 -0.30
C THR A 37 4.52 10.15 0.71
N ASN A 38 5.39 11.02 0.21
CA ASN A 38 6.07 12.05 1.02
C ASN A 38 6.86 11.46 2.20
N LEU A 39 7.51 10.31 1.99
CA LEU A 39 8.22 9.62 3.06
C LEU A 39 9.52 10.32 3.38
N THR A 40 9.84 10.37 4.67
CA THR A 40 11.19 10.68 5.13
C THR A 40 12.16 9.53 4.80
N PRO A 41 13.49 9.76 4.85
CA PRO A 41 14.48 8.72 4.56
C PRO A 41 14.39 7.49 5.47
N ASP A 42 14.00 7.67 6.74
CA ASP A 42 13.87 6.63 7.76
C ASP A 42 12.56 5.81 7.64
N GLN A 43 11.55 6.32 6.95
CA GLN A 43 10.27 5.64 6.72
C GLN A 43 10.36 4.54 5.65
N THR A 44 11.25 3.57 5.86
CA THR A 44 11.47 2.44 4.96
C THR A 44 10.29 1.46 4.93
N GLY A 45 10.30 0.52 3.98
CA GLY A 45 9.29 -0.55 3.94
C GLY A 45 9.25 -1.40 5.22
N VAL A 46 10.39 -1.58 5.89
CA VAL A 46 10.50 -2.30 7.18
C VAL A 46 9.82 -1.53 8.31
N ILE A 47 9.83 -0.20 8.27
CA ILE A 47 9.14 0.65 9.25
C ILE A 47 7.64 0.74 8.93
N ILE A 48 7.28 0.88 7.66
CA ILE A 48 5.89 1.15 7.24
C ILE A 48 5.02 -0.12 7.25
N ASN A 49 5.51 -1.28 6.80
CA ASN A 49 4.69 -2.50 6.71
C ASN A 49 4.10 -2.94 8.08
N PRO A 50 4.87 -2.97 9.18
CA PRO A 50 4.33 -3.35 10.50
C PRO A 50 3.29 -2.38 11.05
N GLN A 51 3.28 -1.11 10.63
CA GLN A 51 2.31 -0.13 11.11
C GLN A 51 0.86 -0.47 10.72
N TYR A 52 0.62 -1.24 9.66
CA TYR A 52 -0.72 -1.73 9.29
C TYR A 52 -1.30 -2.76 10.28
N TYR A 53 -0.49 -3.23 11.23
CA TYR A 53 -0.84 -4.19 12.26
C TYR A 53 -0.71 -3.61 13.69
N ASN A 54 -0.22 -2.39 13.83
CA ASN A 54 0.08 -1.76 15.12
C ASN A 54 -1.05 -0.82 15.57
N ALA A 55 -1.56 -1.01 16.80
CA ALA A 55 -2.62 -0.18 17.38
C ALA A 55 -2.18 1.28 17.61
N ALA A 56 -0.86 1.56 17.64
CA ALA A 56 -0.32 2.92 17.65
C ALA A 56 -0.48 3.66 16.32
N ASN A 57 -0.90 2.98 15.25
CA ASN A 57 -1.11 3.54 13.91
C ASN A 57 -2.54 3.25 13.40
N PRO A 58 -3.57 3.81 14.08
CA PRO A 58 -4.97 3.49 13.79
C PRO A 58 -5.36 3.81 12.34
N ASP A 59 -4.81 4.87 11.73
CA ASP A 59 -5.10 5.23 10.35
C ASP A 59 -4.65 4.15 9.35
N ARG A 60 -3.53 3.47 9.62
CA ARG A 60 -3.05 2.38 8.76
C ARG A 60 -3.82 1.10 8.97
N GLN A 61 -4.18 0.77 10.22
CA GLN A 61 -5.09 -0.34 10.48
C GLN A 61 -6.42 -0.14 9.75
N ALA A 62 -6.99 1.07 9.83
CA ALA A 62 -8.20 1.43 9.12
C ALA A 62 -8.03 1.34 7.58
N ALA A 63 -6.89 1.75 7.03
CA ALA A 63 -6.61 1.60 5.59
C ALA A 63 -6.64 0.14 5.13
N ARG A 64 -6.00 -0.77 5.90
CA ARG A 64 -6.06 -2.22 5.67
C ARG A 64 -7.48 -2.76 5.78
N GLU A 65 -8.22 -2.33 6.79
CA GLU A 65 -9.57 -2.82 7.10
C GLU A 65 -10.62 -2.38 6.08
N LYS A 66 -10.38 -1.29 5.35
CA LYS A 66 -11.24 -0.86 4.23
C LYS A 66 -11.25 -1.84 3.04
N GLN A 67 -10.26 -2.74 2.93
CA GLN A 67 -10.22 -3.77 1.88
C GLN A 67 -10.37 -3.22 0.45
N LEU A 68 -9.77 -2.05 0.19
CA LEU A 68 -9.94 -1.34 -1.08
C LEU A 68 -9.34 -2.13 -2.26
N ALA A 69 -10.10 -2.20 -3.36
CA ALA A 69 -9.63 -2.74 -4.64
C ALA A 69 -8.91 -1.68 -5.49
N SER A 70 -9.09 -0.41 -5.17
CA SER A 70 -8.46 0.72 -5.87
C SER A 70 -8.18 1.84 -4.89
N TYR A 71 -7.05 2.52 -5.03
CA TYR A 71 -6.69 3.69 -4.23
C TYR A 71 -5.81 4.62 -5.05
N ASN A 72 -6.01 5.92 -4.89
CA ASN A 72 -5.21 6.96 -5.54
C ASN A 72 -4.85 8.04 -4.52
N VAL A 73 -3.63 8.54 -4.60
CA VAL A 73 -3.13 9.62 -3.75
C VAL A 73 -2.09 10.44 -4.49
N ALA A 74 -2.15 11.77 -4.33
CA ALA A 74 -1.12 12.67 -4.81
C ALA A 74 -0.06 12.89 -3.74
N ASN A 75 1.20 13.00 -4.13
CA ASN A 75 2.24 13.52 -3.24
C ASN A 75 2.16 15.05 -3.13
N ALA A 76 3.01 15.65 -2.28
CA ALA A 76 3.03 17.10 -2.06
C ALA A 76 3.44 17.91 -3.30
N LYS A 77 4.06 17.27 -4.31
CA LYS A 77 4.39 17.87 -5.60
C LYS A 77 3.28 17.71 -6.64
N GLY A 78 2.16 17.07 -6.28
CA GLY A 78 1.01 16.85 -7.15
C GLY A 78 1.09 15.60 -8.03
N ARG A 79 2.18 14.81 -7.98
CA ARG A 79 2.27 13.56 -8.74
C ARG A 79 1.32 12.53 -8.14
N ASN A 80 0.49 11.91 -8.98
CA ASN A 80 -0.49 10.90 -8.55
C ASN A 80 0.09 9.49 -8.60
N PHE A 81 -0.26 8.70 -7.58
CA PHE A 81 0.07 7.28 -7.49
C PHE A 81 -1.21 6.49 -7.29
N GLY A 82 -1.37 5.44 -8.07
CA GLY A 82 -2.58 4.62 -8.06
C GLY A 82 -2.29 3.13 -7.92
N LEU A 83 -3.21 2.42 -7.30
CA LEU A 83 -3.34 0.97 -7.44
C LEU A 83 -4.75 0.61 -7.89
N ASN A 84 -4.86 -0.42 -8.72
CA ASN A 84 -6.14 -0.95 -9.19
C ASN A 84 -6.06 -2.47 -9.37
N TYR A 85 -6.79 -3.23 -8.56
CA TYR A 85 -6.92 -4.67 -8.70
C TYR A 85 -7.79 -5.02 -9.91
N ILE A 86 -7.15 -5.52 -10.98
CA ILE A 86 -7.84 -6.01 -12.18
C ILE A 86 -8.40 -7.43 -12.01
N VAL A 87 -7.88 -8.18 -11.02
CA VAL A 87 -8.52 -9.39 -10.49
C VAL A 87 -8.57 -9.20 -8.98
N ALA A 88 -9.77 -8.94 -8.48
CA ALA A 88 -10.02 -8.45 -7.13
C ALA A 88 -10.55 -9.53 -6.17
N ASP A 89 -10.88 -10.72 -6.68
CA ASP A 89 -11.46 -11.82 -5.92
C ASP A 89 -10.70 -13.13 -6.17
N GLY A 90 -10.90 -14.10 -5.27
CA GLY A 90 -10.16 -15.35 -5.26
C GLY A 90 -8.72 -15.20 -4.76
N ASN A 91 -7.90 -16.20 -5.06
CA ASN A 91 -6.56 -16.33 -4.47
C ASN A 91 -5.44 -15.81 -5.38
N ASN A 92 -5.72 -15.68 -6.68
CA ASN A 92 -4.76 -15.26 -7.70
C ASN A 92 -5.05 -13.82 -8.15
N LEU A 93 -4.91 -12.90 -7.20
CA LEU A 93 -5.18 -11.48 -7.39
C LEU A 93 -4.17 -10.87 -8.39
N LYS A 94 -4.62 -9.84 -9.13
CA LYS A 94 -3.80 -9.09 -10.07
C LYS A 94 -4.04 -7.61 -9.85
N VAL A 95 -2.98 -6.81 -9.79
CA VAL A 95 -3.05 -5.37 -9.51
C VAL A 95 -2.12 -4.60 -10.44
N ASN A 96 -2.61 -3.48 -10.95
CA ASN A 96 -1.81 -2.48 -11.64
C ASN A 96 -1.36 -1.44 -10.61
N ILE A 97 -0.08 -1.08 -10.64
CA ILE A 97 0.48 0.05 -9.90
C ILE A 97 0.80 1.13 -10.94
N ILE A 98 0.21 2.31 -10.79
CA ILE A 98 0.23 3.39 -11.78
C ILE A 98 0.98 4.57 -11.18
N ILE A 99 2.06 4.99 -11.83
CA ILE A 99 2.86 6.15 -11.45
C ILE A 99 2.60 7.22 -12.52
N GLY A 100 1.94 8.31 -12.11
CA GLY A 100 1.65 9.46 -12.98
C GLY A 100 2.77 10.46 -13.05
#